data_AF-A0A3D4MGK1-F1
#
_entry.id   AF-A0A3D4MGK1-F1
#
_cell.length_a   1.000
_cell.length_b   1.000
_cell.length_c   1.000
_cell.angle_alpha   90.00
_cell.angle_beta   90.00
_cell.angle_gamma   90.00
#
_symmetry.space_group_name_H-M   'P 1'
#
loop_
_entity.id
_entity.type
_entity.pdbx_description
1 polymer ?
#
loop_
_entity_poly.entity_id
_entity_poly.type
_entity_poly.pdbx_seq_one_letter_code
_entity_poly.pdbx_strand_id
1 'polypeptide(L)'
;MTAGVSSSPRIAFPLSVFLQHDAQDAALPAGMGLQAKIFADAVQQVCSFLLHAPSGRALLRAAVLRGVHIGLDPLLEPQTSFYYPLQKRLDIGYQPSSLLSSQKGISLYLASIIGGLRRIWQHSRALTPDTRLKPEDFLRYCRAFEADVCAITHLAAWELRAAGPCFFWRHLLAAADGDVSVSFARTAAAHPRHQFDGTALRAAFLEWFEVAERVDACDHLALEMMDMALLGARGAAQDIGRMKLDTARLCQLGVMPQGGNYLGGMRFRAPQMRRGCDPFNRTHLKHIERDICYLSENQESF
;
A
#
# COMPACT_ATOMS: atom_id res chain seq x y z
N MET A 1 -25.67 -9.45 31.13
CA MET A 1 -25.07 -8.12 31.38
C MET A 1 -23.86 -7.97 30.47
N THR A 2 -24.08 -7.46 29.27
CA THR A 2 -23.00 -7.19 28.29
C THR A 2 -22.42 -5.82 28.60
N ALA A 3 -21.23 -5.80 29.21
CA ALA A 3 -20.46 -4.58 29.34
C ALA A 3 -20.17 -4.05 27.93
N GLY A 4 -20.79 -2.91 27.60
CA GLY A 4 -20.50 -2.19 26.37
C GLY A 4 -19.02 -1.79 26.41
N VAL A 5 -18.22 -2.42 25.56
CA VAL A 5 -16.88 -1.91 25.24
C VAL A 5 -17.12 -0.53 24.65
N SER A 6 -16.91 0.50 25.46
CA SER A 6 -16.90 1.90 25.03
C SER A 6 -15.83 2.02 23.96
N SER A 7 -16.23 1.94 22.69
CA SER A 7 -15.33 2.18 21.58
C SER A 7 -14.91 3.64 21.67
N SER A 8 -13.65 3.90 21.97
CA SER A 8 -13.09 5.25 21.89
C SER A 8 -13.55 5.90 20.58
N PRO A 9 -13.92 7.19 20.58
CA PRO A 9 -14.41 7.85 19.38
C PRO A 9 -13.37 7.68 18.26
N ARG A 10 -13.77 6.97 17.21
CA ARG A 10 -12.87 6.67 16.09
C ARG A 10 -12.56 7.99 15.38
N ILE A 11 -11.31 8.45 15.52
CA ILE A 11 -10.83 9.68 14.86
C ILE A 11 -10.74 9.41 13.36
N ALA A 12 -11.61 10.04 12.57
CA ALA A 12 -11.60 9.97 11.12
C ALA A 12 -12.10 11.28 10.50
N PHE A 13 -11.48 11.70 9.42
CA PHE A 13 -11.77 12.95 8.71
C PHE A 13 -11.96 12.68 7.21
N PRO A 14 -12.91 13.34 6.54
CA PRO A 14 -12.96 13.32 5.08
C PRO A 14 -11.66 13.88 4.52
N LEU A 15 -11.03 13.17 3.59
CA LEU A 15 -9.73 13.60 3.03
C LEU A 15 -9.84 14.95 2.30
N SER A 16 -11.03 15.29 1.80
CA SER A 16 -11.33 16.57 1.13
C SER A 16 -11.07 17.80 2.01
N VAL A 17 -11.24 17.68 3.33
CA VAL A 17 -11.02 18.78 4.28
C VAL A 17 -9.58 19.29 4.21
N PHE A 18 -8.62 18.41 3.94
CA PHE A 18 -7.20 18.77 3.94
C PHE A 18 -6.70 19.37 2.62
N LEU A 19 -7.54 19.43 1.58
CA LEU A 19 -7.17 19.93 0.26
C LEU A 19 -7.77 21.31 -0.08
N GLN A 20 -8.62 21.86 0.76
CA GLN A 20 -9.21 23.18 0.55
C GLN A 20 -8.21 24.26 0.97
N HIS A 21 -7.76 25.07 0.01
CA HIS A 21 -6.87 26.20 0.27
C HIS A 21 -7.61 27.41 0.90
N ASP A 22 -8.94 27.43 0.83
CA ASP A 22 -9.77 28.49 1.41
C ASP A 22 -10.31 28.03 2.78
N ALA A 23 -9.59 28.40 3.81
CA ALA A 23 -9.86 28.10 5.21
C ALA A 23 -11.07 28.87 5.77
N GLN A 24 -12.25 28.77 5.15
CA GLN A 24 -13.46 29.35 5.74
C GLN A 24 -14.65 28.41 6.00
N ASP A 25 -14.77 27.22 5.38
CA ASP A 25 -16.00 26.41 5.60
C ASP A 25 -15.83 24.92 5.95
N ALA A 26 -14.61 24.39 6.06
CA ALA A 26 -14.40 23.07 6.66
C ALA A 26 -13.91 23.22 8.11
N ALA A 27 -14.75 23.81 8.97
CA ALA A 27 -14.45 23.87 10.39
C ALA A 27 -14.36 22.44 10.96
N LEU A 28 -13.16 22.03 11.38
CA LEU A 28 -13.00 20.87 12.26
C LEU A 28 -14.00 21.03 13.41
N PRO A 29 -14.82 20.01 13.73
CA PRO A 29 -15.92 20.16 14.67
C PRO A 29 -15.46 20.77 16.00
N ALA A 30 -16.14 21.84 16.43
CA ALA A 30 -15.89 22.49 17.72
C ALA A 30 -16.08 21.47 18.85
N GLY A 31 -15.06 21.27 19.70
CA GLY A 31 -15.06 20.24 20.76
C GLY A 31 -14.20 19.00 20.46
N MET A 32 -13.40 19.03 19.40
CA MET A 32 -12.46 17.96 19.08
C MET A 32 -11.42 17.74 20.20
N GLY A 33 -11.28 16.48 20.65
CA GLY A 33 -10.25 16.12 21.63
C GLY A 33 -8.83 16.41 21.12
N LEU A 34 -7.89 16.70 22.04
CA LEU A 34 -6.51 17.09 21.72
C LEU A 34 -5.82 16.15 20.72
N GLN A 35 -6.01 14.84 20.87
CA GLN A 35 -5.44 13.82 19.97
C GLN A 35 -5.96 13.95 18.53
N ALA A 36 -7.24 14.23 18.35
CA ALA A 36 -7.85 14.38 17.03
C ALA A 36 -7.38 15.67 16.35
N LYS A 37 -7.14 16.74 17.12
CA LYS A 37 -6.54 17.97 16.61
C LYS A 37 -5.10 17.76 16.14
N ILE A 38 -4.27 17.15 16.98
CA ILE A 38 -2.86 16.83 16.64
C ILE A 38 -2.81 15.97 15.37
N PHE A 39 -3.71 14.98 15.27
CA PHE A 39 -3.80 14.15 14.07
C PHE A 39 -4.20 14.96 12.83
N ALA A 40 -5.24 15.79 12.92
CA ALA A 40 -5.70 16.63 11.82
C ALA A 40 -4.59 17.58 11.34
N ASP A 41 -3.86 18.22 12.26
CA ASP A 41 -2.73 19.09 11.94
C ASP A 41 -1.62 18.32 11.19
N ALA A 42 -1.34 17.07 11.61
CA ALA A 42 -0.32 16.24 10.97
C ALA A 42 -0.74 15.81 9.56
N VAL A 43 -1.98 15.40 9.40
CA VAL A 43 -2.53 15.05 8.08
C VAL A 43 -2.57 16.28 7.17
N GLN A 44 -2.94 17.45 7.69
CA GLN A 44 -2.92 18.72 6.93
C GLN A 44 -1.51 19.04 6.43
N GLN A 45 -0.51 18.92 7.30
CA GLN A 45 0.89 19.15 6.95
C GLN A 45 1.40 18.13 5.93
N VAL A 46 1.06 16.85 6.06
CA VAL A 46 1.46 15.83 5.09
C VAL A 46 0.79 16.06 3.75
N CYS A 47 -0.50 16.39 3.73
CA CYS A 47 -1.23 16.72 2.50
C CYS A 47 -0.61 17.94 1.80
N SER A 48 -0.21 18.98 2.53
CA SER A 48 0.43 20.15 1.93
C SER A 48 1.75 19.80 1.25
N PHE A 49 2.58 18.92 1.84
CA PHE A 49 3.77 18.39 1.16
C PHE A 49 3.39 17.60 -0.10
N LEU A 50 2.46 16.65 0.00
CA LEU A 50 2.06 15.78 -1.12
C LEU A 50 1.51 16.56 -2.33
N LEU A 51 0.91 17.73 -2.12
CA LEU A 51 0.44 18.59 -3.21
C LEU A 51 1.58 19.11 -4.10
N HIS A 52 2.82 19.15 -3.60
CA HIS A 52 4.01 19.50 -4.37
C HIS A 52 4.56 18.34 -5.23
N ALA A 53 4.17 17.09 -4.96
CA ALA A 53 4.50 15.94 -5.80
C ALA A 53 3.40 15.70 -6.85
N PRO A 54 3.70 15.72 -8.16
CA PRO A 54 2.71 15.41 -9.19
C PRO A 54 1.96 14.09 -8.96
N SER A 55 2.68 13.01 -8.63
CA SER A 55 2.09 11.71 -8.32
C SER A 55 1.26 11.74 -7.04
N GLY A 56 1.80 12.35 -5.97
CA GLY A 56 1.10 12.53 -4.69
C GLY A 56 -0.22 13.30 -4.84
N ARG A 57 -0.20 14.43 -5.55
CA ARG A 57 -1.38 15.23 -5.86
C ARG A 57 -2.42 14.45 -6.67
N ALA A 58 -2.00 13.68 -7.67
CA ALA A 58 -2.91 12.88 -8.49
C ALA A 58 -3.58 11.75 -7.68
N LEU A 59 -2.82 11.08 -6.82
CA LEU A 59 -3.32 10.07 -5.88
C LEU A 59 -4.29 10.66 -4.86
N LEU A 60 -3.96 11.80 -4.26
CA LEU A 60 -4.85 12.52 -3.33
C LEU A 60 -6.19 12.89 -3.99
N ARG A 61 -6.15 13.48 -5.19
CA ARG A 61 -7.36 13.82 -5.95
C ARG A 61 -8.20 12.57 -6.24
N ALA A 62 -7.57 11.48 -6.65
CA ALA A 62 -8.28 10.23 -6.94
C ALA A 62 -8.98 9.65 -5.69
N ALA A 63 -8.35 9.74 -4.51
CA ALA A 63 -8.94 9.32 -3.24
C ALA A 63 -10.09 10.26 -2.81
N VAL A 64 -9.92 11.58 -2.95
CA VAL A 64 -10.97 12.56 -2.62
C VAL A 64 -12.21 12.39 -3.50
N LEU A 65 -12.04 12.18 -4.80
CA LEU A 65 -13.16 11.90 -5.72
C LEU A 65 -13.97 10.65 -5.34
N ARG A 66 -13.40 9.76 -4.52
CA ARG A 66 -14.06 8.54 -4.03
C ARG A 66 -14.71 8.71 -2.67
N GLY A 67 -14.59 9.90 -2.05
CA GLY A 67 -15.08 10.17 -0.70
C GLY A 67 -14.31 9.42 0.37
N VAL A 68 -13.00 9.24 0.20
CA VAL A 68 -12.17 8.55 1.18
C VAL A 68 -12.03 9.39 2.45
N HIS A 69 -12.15 8.74 3.59
CA HIS A 69 -11.83 9.29 4.91
C HIS A 69 -10.46 8.77 5.35
N ILE A 70 -9.73 9.58 6.12
CA ILE A 70 -8.48 9.20 6.75
C ILE A 70 -8.65 9.18 8.26
N GLY A 71 -8.19 8.10 8.89
CA GLY A 71 -8.33 7.89 10.32
C GLY A 71 -7.07 7.33 10.95
N LEU A 72 -7.13 7.16 12.27
CA LEU A 72 -6.10 6.53 13.05
C LEU A 72 -6.51 5.13 13.47
N ASP A 73 -5.58 4.21 13.38
CA ASP A 73 -5.66 2.91 14.03
C ASP A 73 -4.44 2.72 14.96
N PRO A 74 -4.66 2.64 16.29
CA PRO A 74 -3.57 2.42 17.24
C PRO A 74 -2.98 1.00 17.18
N LEU A 75 -3.63 0.07 16.48
CA LEU A 75 -3.13 -1.29 16.29
C LEU A 75 -2.17 -1.41 15.10
N LEU A 76 -2.16 -0.42 14.20
CA LEU A 76 -1.25 -0.39 13.07
C LEU A 76 0.13 0.15 13.47
N GLU A 77 1.17 -0.51 12.97
CA GLU A 77 2.54 -0.06 13.17
C GLU A 77 2.77 1.34 12.56
N PRO A 78 3.63 2.16 13.16
CA PRO A 78 4.04 3.43 12.55
C PRO A 78 4.69 3.19 11.18
N GLN A 79 4.25 3.93 10.14
CA GLN A 79 4.59 3.76 8.70
C GLN A 79 3.69 2.81 7.92
N THR A 80 2.83 2.03 8.58
CA THR A 80 1.86 1.20 7.88
C THR A 80 0.54 1.93 7.69
N SER A 81 -0.24 1.47 6.72
CA SER A 81 -1.57 1.99 6.42
C SER A 81 -2.46 0.85 5.98
N PHE A 82 -3.73 0.89 6.35
CA PHE A 82 -4.71 -0.08 5.88
C PHE A 82 -5.92 0.63 5.26
N TYR A 83 -6.33 0.20 4.08
CA TYR A 83 -7.52 0.73 3.41
C TYR A 83 -8.68 -0.23 3.56
N TYR A 84 -9.76 0.25 4.19
CA TYR A 84 -11.04 -0.41 4.37
C TYR A 84 -12.01 0.03 3.27
N PRO A 85 -12.20 -0.76 2.19
CA PRO A 85 -12.88 -0.27 1.00
C PRO A 85 -14.38 -0.05 1.19
N LEU A 86 -15.03 -0.92 1.95
CA LEU A 86 -16.47 -0.82 2.24
C LEU A 86 -16.79 0.44 3.06
N GLN A 87 -15.88 0.82 3.96
CA GLN A 87 -15.98 2.01 4.79
C GLN A 87 -15.42 3.26 4.09
N LYS A 88 -14.81 3.11 2.91
CA LYS A 88 -14.05 4.15 2.21
C LYS A 88 -13.07 4.85 3.15
N ARG A 89 -12.34 4.08 3.96
CA ARG A 89 -11.52 4.61 5.05
C ARG A 89 -10.08 4.12 4.95
N LEU A 90 -9.13 5.04 4.97
CA LEU A 90 -7.71 4.78 5.10
C LEU A 90 -7.29 5.02 6.55
N ASP A 91 -6.88 3.98 7.25
CA ASP A 91 -6.31 4.12 8.58
C ASP A 91 -4.79 4.09 8.52
N ILE A 92 -4.17 4.97 9.31
CA ILE A 92 -2.72 5.06 9.44
C ILE A 92 -2.32 4.80 10.89
N GLY A 93 -1.15 4.17 11.07
CA GLY A 93 -0.59 3.90 12.39
C GLY A 93 -0.41 5.18 13.21
N TYR A 94 -0.79 5.13 14.49
CA TYR A 94 -0.69 6.27 15.39
C TYR A 94 0.62 6.23 16.19
N GLN A 95 1.45 7.28 16.07
CA GLN A 95 2.63 7.44 16.93
C GLN A 95 2.67 8.84 17.57
N PRO A 96 2.12 9.00 18.80
CA PRO A 96 1.99 10.30 19.47
C PRO A 96 3.32 11.03 19.65
N SER A 97 4.39 10.28 19.93
CA SER A 97 5.74 10.82 20.14
C SER A 97 6.43 11.29 18.86
N SER A 98 5.93 10.89 17.69
CA SER A 98 6.46 11.30 16.39
C SER A 98 5.67 12.44 15.74
N LEU A 99 4.62 12.94 16.40
CA LEU A 99 3.76 13.96 15.83
C LEU A 99 4.46 15.34 15.80
N LEU A 100 4.42 15.93 14.60
CA LEU A 100 4.45 17.37 14.28
C LEU A 100 5.75 18.18 14.46
N SER A 101 6.77 17.72 15.18
CA SER A 101 7.98 18.55 15.38
C SER A 101 9.19 18.12 14.54
N SER A 102 9.23 16.89 14.02
CA SER A 102 10.43 16.36 13.36
C SER A 102 10.18 15.95 11.91
N GLN A 103 11.19 16.18 11.07
CA GLN A 103 11.23 15.68 9.69
C GLN A 103 11.07 14.16 9.62
N LYS A 104 11.55 13.44 10.65
CA LYS A 104 11.38 11.98 10.75
C LYS A 104 9.90 11.62 10.85
N GLY A 105 9.17 12.20 11.80
CA GLY A 105 7.75 11.93 11.99
C GLY A 105 6.90 12.20 10.76
N ILE A 106 7.11 13.37 10.12
CA ILE A 106 6.43 13.73 8.87
C ILE A 106 6.72 12.70 7.77
N SER A 107 7.96 12.20 7.70
CA SER A 107 8.35 11.18 6.70
C SER A 107 7.65 9.84 6.91
N LEU A 108 7.44 9.41 8.16
CA LEU A 108 6.70 8.18 8.47
C LEU A 108 5.26 8.27 7.94
N TYR A 109 4.60 9.42 8.17
CA TYR A 109 3.24 9.66 7.70
C TYR A 109 3.17 9.86 6.18
N LEU A 110 4.18 10.49 5.56
CA LEU A 110 4.29 10.57 4.11
C LEU A 110 4.33 9.16 3.48
N ALA A 111 5.20 8.27 3.97
CA ALA A 111 5.29 6.89 3.48
C ALA A 111 3.95 6.14 3.62
N SER A 112 3.36 6.18 4.82
CA SER A 112 2.07 5.54 5.13
C SER A 112 0.95 6.06 4.23
N ILE A 113 0.80 7.38 4.11
CA ILE A 113 -0.27 7.99 3.31
C ILE A 113 -0.06 7.73 1.82
N ILE A 114 1.15 7.89 1.26
CA ILE A 114 1.39 7.62 -0.16
C ILE A 114 1.10 6.16 -0.49
N GLY A 115 1.60 5.23 0.33
CA GLY A 115 1.35 3.81 0.14
C GLY A 115 -0.14 3.48 0.20
N GLY A 116 -0.85 4.01 1.19
CA GLY A 116 -2.30 3.89 1.32
C GLY A 116 -3.08 4.45 0.13
N LEU A 117 -2.72 5.64 -0.33
CA LEU A 117 -3.34 6.25 -1.51
C LEU A 117 -3.09 5.43 -2.78
N ARG A 118 -1.91 4.81 -2.92
CA ARG A 118 -1.64 3.90 -4.03
C ARG A 118 -2.52 2.66 -3.95
N ARG A 119 -2.71 2.07 -2.76
CA ARG A 119 -3.62 0.93 -2.55
C ARG A 119 -5.09 1.29 -2.85
N ILE A 120 -5.54 2.50 -2.50
CA ILE A 120 -6.86 3.02 -2.90
C ILE A 120 -6.99 3.09 -4.42
N TRP A 121 -5.96 3.63 -5.09
CA TRP A 121 -5.95 3.71 -6.55
C TRP A 121 -6.04 2.32 -7.19
N GLN A 122 -5.22 1.37 -6.75
CA GLN A 122 -5.23 -0.01 -7.23
C GLN A 122 -6.59 -0.68 -6.97
N HIS A 123 -7.17 -0.50 -5.78
CA HIS A 123 -8.48 -1.04 -5.45
C HIS A 123 -9.57 -0.52 -6.38
N SER A 124 -9.55 0.78 -6.69
CA SER A 124 -10.54 1.36 -7.60
C SER A 124 -10.49 0.86 -9.04
N ARG A 125 -9.44 0.10 -9.37
CA ARG A 125 -9.23 -0.54 -10.67
C ARG A 125 -9.41 -2.06 -10.59
N ALA A 126 -9.98 -2.57 -9.50
CA ALA A 126 -10.13 -4.00 -9.22
C ALA A 126 -8.80 -4.78 -9.22
N LEU A 127 -7.71 -4.12 -8.78
CA LEU A 127 -6.37 -4.70 -8.74
C LEU A 127 -5.95 -5.21 -7.36
N THR A 128 -6.83 -5.24 -6.37
CA THR A 128 -6.51 -5.86 -5.07
C THR A 128 -6.17 -7.34 -5.24
N PRO A 129 -5.28 -7.90 -4.40
CA PRO A 129 -5.07 -9.34 -4.34
C PRO A 129 -6.39 -10.09 -4.16
N ASP A 130 -6.52 -11.20 -4.88
CA ASP A 130 -7.76 -11.96 -5.02
C ASP A 130 -7.48 -13.42 -4.71
N THR A 131 -8.06 -13.92 -3.61
CA THR A 131 -7.83 -15.28 -3.10
C THR A 131 -8.37 -16.37 -4.02
N ARG A 132 -9.10 -16.00 -5.08
CA ARG A 132 -9.43 -16.93 -6.17
C ARG A 132 -8.20 -17.36 -6.97
N LEU A 133 -7.09 -16.61 -6.93
CA LEU A 133 -5.83 -17.03 -7.53
C LEU A 133 -5.30 -18.28 -6.83
N LYS A 134 -4.67 -19.18 -7.61
CA LYS A 134 -3.87 -20.29 -7.08
C LYS A 134 -2.90 -19.77 -6.02
N PRO A 135 -2.66 -20.50 -4.92
CA PRO A 135 -1.82 -20.01 -3.82
C PRO A 135 -0.48 -19.42 -4.27
N GLU A 136 0.31 -20.12 -5.08
CA GLU A 136 1.59 -19.59 -5.61
C GLU A 136 1.42 -18.29 -6.43
N ASP A 137 0.35 -18.23 -7.23
CA ASP A 137 0.05 -17.08 -8.09
C ASP A 137 -0.48 -15.89 -7.25
N PHE A 138 -1.20 -16.17 -6.16
CA PHE A 138 -1.60 -15.18 -5.17
C PHE A 138 -0.38 -14.56 -4.50
N LEU A 139 0.58 -15.37 -4.03
CA LEU A 139 1.84 -14.88 -3.47
C LEU A 139 2.61 -14.00 -4.47
N ARG A 140 2.79 -14.47 -5.70
CA ARG A 140 3.45 -13.70 -6.77
C ARG A 140 2.76 -12.36 -7.02
N TYR A 141 1.44 -12.33 -7.00
CA TYR A 141 0.67 -11.11 -7.19
C TYR A 141 0.78 -10.15 -6.00
N CYS A 142 0.71 -10.65 -4.76
CA CYS A 142 0.93 -9.85 -3.55
C CYS A 142 2.30 -9.19 -3.53
N ARG A 143 3.36 -9.93 -3.88
CA ARG A 143 4.72 -9.37 -4.01
C ARG A 143 4.77 -8.24 -5.04
N ALA A 144 4.20 -8.45 -6.22
CA ALA A 144 4.16 -7.43 -7.28
C ALA A 144 3.30 -6.21 -6.86
N PHE A 145 2.22 -6.43 -6.13
CA PHE A 145 1.35 -5.38 -5.62
C PHE A 145 2.10 -4.48 -4.62
N GLU A 146 2.82 -5.07 -3.67
CA GLU A 146 3.62 -4.32 -2.69
C GLU A 146 4.87 -3.67 -3.30
N ALA A 147 5.53 -4.32 -4.27
CA ALA A 147 6.62 -3.72 -5.04
C ALA A 147 6.17 -2.46 -5.81
N ASP A 148 4.95 -2.48 -6.38
CA ASP A 148 4.36 -1.30 -7.03
C ASP A 148 4.10 -0.18 -6.03
N VAL A 149 3.55 -0.50 -4.85
CA VAL A 149 3.35 0.49 -3.78
C VAL A 149 4.67 1.13 -3.35
N CYS A 150 5.73 0.33 -3.19
CA CYS A 150 7.06 0.80 -2.84
C CYS A 150 7.65 1.71 -3.94
N ALA A 151 7.58 1.29 -5.21
CA ALA A 151 8.09 2.07 -6.34
C ALA A 151 7.40 3.46 -6.45
N ILE A 152 6.08 3.51 -6.26
CA ILE A 152 5.31 4.76 -6.30
C ILE A 152 5.64 5.67 -5.13
N THR A 153 5.86 5.11 -3.93
CA THR A 153 6.32 5.86 -2.77
C THR A 153 7.67 6.53 -3.05
N HIS A 154 8.59 5.82 -3.70
CA HIS A 154 9.89 6.35 -4.10
C HIS A 154 9.79 7.43 -5.18
N LEU A 155 8.87 7.28 -6.15
CA LEU A 155 8.60 8.35 -7.13
C LEU A 155 8.12 9.63 -6.45
N ALA A 156 7.12 9.53 -5.56
CA ALA A 156 6.61 10.69 -4.84
C ALA A 156 7.71 11.35 -3.99
N ALA A 157 8.57 10.55 -3.35
CA ALA A 157 9.71 11.08 -2.60
C ALA A 157 10.73 11.80 -3.51
N TRP A 158 10.99 11.26 -4.70
CA TRP A 158 11.89 11.89 -5.68
C TRP A 158 11.33 13.22 -6.20
N GLU A 159 10.02 13.27 -6.46
CA GLU A 159 9.32 14.49 -6.85
C GLU A 159 9.38 15.55 -5.73
N LEU A 160 9.15 15.16 -4.47
CA LEU A 160 9.27 16.06 -3.32
C LEU A 160 10.70 16.58 -3.13
N ARG A 161 11.70 15.73 -3.38
CA ARG A 161 13.10 16.15 -3.38
C ARG A 161 13.34 17.29 -4.39
N ALA A 162 12.81 17.16 -5.60
CA ALA A 162 12.91 18.20 -6.62
C ALA A 162 12.15 19.48 -6.27
N ALA A 163 11.07 19.37 -5.48
CA ALA A 163 10.27 20.52 -5.01
C ALA A 163 10.87 21.24 -3.78
N GLY A 164 11.96 20.74 -3.19
CA GLY A 164 12.64 21.33 -2.03
C GLY A 164 12.67 20.45 -0.77
N PRO A 165 11.55 19.83 -0.34
CA PRO A 165 11.47 18.91 0.80
C PRO A 165 12.31 17.60 0.65
N CYS A 166 13.63 17.71 0.77
CA CYS A 166 14.56 16.58 0.60
C CYS A 166 14.58 15.60 1.78
N PHE A 167 13.95 15.94 2.91
CA PHE A 167 14.01 15.14 4.12
C PHE A 167 13.32 13.78 3.96
N PHE A 168 12.24 13.71 3.18
CA PHE A 168 11.53 12.45 2.96
C PHE A 168 12.36 11.47 2.13
N TRP A 169 13.04 11.96 1.09
CA TRP A 169 13.98 11.13 0.32
C TRP A 169 15.13 10.60 1.20
N ARG A 170 15.71 11.45 2.06
CA ARG A 170 16.75 11.03 3.02
C ARG A 170 16.22 10.00 4.02
N HIS A 171 14.95 10.11 4.41
CA HIS A 171 14.32 9.14 5.27
C HIS A 171 14.20 7.77 4.58
N LEU A 172 13.74 7.72 3.32
CA LEU A 172 13.66 6.45 2.57
C LEU A 172 15.03 5.81 2.35
N LEU A 173 16.07 6.60 2.07
CA LEU A 173 17.45 6.10 1.96
C LEU A 173 17.96 5.42 3.23
N ALA A 174 17.49 5.85 4.40
CA ALA A 174 17.87 5.30 5.69
C ALA A 174 16.89 4.24 6.23
N ALA A 175 15.81 3.96 5.49
CA ALA A 175 14.79 2.99 5.86
C ALA A 175 15.16 1.57 5.40
N ALA A 176 14.32 0.59 5.72
CA ALA A 176 14.50 -0.80 5.29
C ALA A 176 14.49 -0.98 3.76
N ASP A 177 13.95 -0.01 3.02
CA ASP A 177 13.90 0.00 1.55
C ASP A 177 14.95 0.95 0.92
N GLY A 178 16.06 1.19 1.62
CA GLY A 178 17.14 2.05 1.15
C GLY A 178 17.82 1.55 -0.14
N ASP A 179 17.88 0.24 -0.35
CA ASP A 179 18.29 -0.42 -1.60
C ASP A 179 17.45 0.06 -2.80
N VAL A 180 16.12 0.09 -2.64
CA VAL A 180 15.17 0.56 -3.65
C VAL A 180 15.41 2.04 -3.95
N SER A 181 15.64 2.85 -2.92
CA SER A 181 15.99 4.28 -3.08
C SER A 181 17.27 4.47 -3.90
N VAL A 182 18.32 3.71 -3.60
CA VAL A 182 19.60 3.78 -4.32
C VAL A 182 19.44 3.36 -5.77
N SER A 183 18.72 2.26 -6.03
CA SER A 183 18.50 1.75 -7.38
C SER A 183 17.66 2.70 -8.23
N PHE A 184 16.61 3.29 -7.65
CA PHE A 184 15.81 4.34 -8.27
C PHE A 184 16.68 5.55 -8.64
N ALA A 185 17.43 6.11 -7.69
CA ALA A 185 18.22 7.32 -7.90
C ALA A 185 19.33 7.12 -8.93
N ARG A 186 20.03 5.98 -8.88
CA ARG A 186 21.06 5.62 -9.87
C ARG A 186 20.47 5.60 -11.28
N THR A 187 19.30 4.99 -11.44
CA THR A 187 18.64 4.86 -12.75
C THR A 187 18.12 6.21 -13.24
N ALA A 188 17.50 7.00 -12.36
CA ALA A 188 17.02 8.34 -12.66
C ALA A 188 18.16 9.30 -13.06
N ALA A 189 19.32 9.20 -12.41
CA ALA A 189 20.50 10.01 -12.71
C ALA A 189 21.19 9.58 -14.03
N ALA A 190 21.22 8.29 -14.34
CA ALA A 190 21.83 7.77 -15.56
C ALA A 190 21.08 8.20 -16.83
N HIS A 191 19.77 8.44 -16.73
CA HIS A 191 18.95 8.82 -17.88
C HIS A 191 18.11 10.07 -17.61
N PRO A 192 18.70 11.28 -17.51
CA PRO A 192 17.95 12.50 -17.18
C PRO A 192 16.83 12.84 -18.18
N ARG A 193 17.03 12.49 -19.47
CA ARG A 193 16.01 12.66 -20.52
C ARG A 193 14.83 11.68 -20.40
N HIS A 194 15.00 10.62 -19.62
CA HIS A 194 14.05 9.54 -19.39
C HIS A 194 13.48 9.57 -17.97
N GLN A 195 13.66 10.67 -17.24
CA GLN A 195 13.22 10.79 -15.84
C GLN A 195 11.72 10.45 -15.64
N PHE A 196 10.91 10.53 -16.70
CA PHE A 196 9.47 10.30 -16.68
C PHE A 196 8.98 9.16 -17.60
N ASP A 197 9.87 8.34 -18.18
CA ASP A 197 9.46 7.22 -19.05
C ASP A 197 9.13 5.93 -18.28
N GLY A 198 9.30 5.95 -16.96
CA GLY A 198 9.05 4.82 -16.08
C GLY A 198 10.25 3.89 -15.84
N THR A 199 11.42 4.18 -16.43
CA THR A 199 12.61 3.33 -16.25
C THR A 199 13.08 3.28 -14.79
N ALA A 200 13.12 4.43 -14.10
CA ALA A 200 13.49 4.47 -12.68
C ALA A 200 12.47 3.76 -11.78
N LEU A 201 11.18 3.90 -12.07
CA LEU A 201 10.10 3.15 -11.39
C LEU A 201 10.26 1.65 -11.58
N ARG A 202 10.57 1.20 -12.80
CA ARG A 202 10.80 -0.22 -13.08
C ARG A 202 12.04 -0.76 -12.36
N ALA A 203 13.10 0.03 -12.27
CA ALA A 203 14.29 -0.33 -11.50
C ALA A 203 13.95 -0.50 -10.01
N ALA A 204 13.23 0.46 -9.41
CA ALA A 204 12.75 0.33 -8.03
C ALA A 204 11.86 -0.90 -7.82
N PHE A 205 10.90 -1.11 -8.73
CA PHE A 205 10.02 -2.27 -8.69
C PHE A 205 10.79 -3.59 -8.71
N LEU A 206 11.82 -3.70 -9.56
CA LEU A 206 12.64 -4.91 -9.65
C LEU A 206 13.55 -5.08 -8.42
N GLU A 207 14.19 -4.00 -7.96
CA GLU A 207 15.06 -4.00 -6.78
C GLU A 207 14.32 -4.49 -5.53
N TRP A 208 13.02 -4.19 -5.42
CA TRP A 208 12.21 -4.63 -4.29
C TRP A 208 12.29 -6.14 -4.02
N PHE A 209 12.44 -6.96 -5.08
CA PHE A 209 12.51 -8.42 -5.02
C PHE A 209 13.89 -8.97 -4.62
N GLU A 210 14.93 -8.15 -4.58
CA GLU A 210 16.30 -8.60 -4.29
C GLU A 210 16.52 -8.91 -2.80
N VAL A 211 15.71 -8.33 -1.92
CA VAL A 211 15.77 -8.56 -0.47
C VAL A 211 14.86 -9.72 -0.08
N ALA A 212 15.46 -10.84 0.31
CA ALA A 212 14.77 -12.09 0.63
C ALA A 212 13.78 -11.93 1.79
N GLU A 213 14.20 -11.27 2.87
CA GLU A 213 13.43 -11.06 4.08
C GLU A 213 12.14 -10.26 3.82
N ARG A 214 12.23 -9.27 2.92
CA ARG A 214 11.09 -8.45 2.49
C ARG A 214 10.06 -9.30 1.74
N VAL A 215 10.53 -10.15 0.83
CA VAL A 215 9.68 -11.09 0.08
C VAL A 215 9.05 -12.12 1.01
N ASP A 216 9.81 -12.66 1.95
CA ASP A 216 9.34 -13.70 2.88
C ASP A 216 8.30 -13.15 3.88
N ALA A 217 8.46 -11.90 4.33
CA ALA A 217 7.46 -11.22 5.14
C ALA A 217 6.16 -10.94 4.35
N CYS A 218 6.28 -10.57 3.08
CA CYS A 218 5.12 -10.38 2.19
C CYS A 218 4.37 -11.69 1.95
N ASP A 219 5.10 -12.79 1.73
CA ASP A 219 4.53 -14.13 1.58
C ASP A 219 3.78 -14.56 2.83
N HIS A 220 4.36 -14.36 4.01
CA HIS A 220 3.72 -14.72 5.27
C HIS A 220 2.36 -14.02 5.42
N LEU A 221 2.32 -12.70 5.22
CA LEU A 221 1.07 -11.92 5.27
C LEU A 221 0.06 -12.39 4.23
N ALA A 222 0.51 -12.72 3.01
CA ALA A 222 -0.37 -13.23 1.96
C ALA A 222 -0.96 -14.60 2.33
N LEU A 223 -0.19 -15.50 2.94
CA LEU A 223 -0.69 -16.80 3.39
C LEU A 223 -1.72 -16.64 4.51
N GLU A 224 -1.48 -15.75 5.47
CA GLU A 224 -2.47 -15.40 6.51
C GLU A 224 -3.78 -14.87 5.90
N MET A 225 -3.71 -14.05 4.84
CA MET A 225 -4.90 -13.60 4.11
C MET A 225 -5.68 -14.76 3.47
N MET A 226 -4.98 -15.76 2.94
CA MET A 226 -5.62 -16.94 2.36
C MET A 226 -6.28 -17.81 3.45
N ASP A 227 -5.62 -18.02 4.59
CA ASP A 227 -6.22 -18.73 5.73
C ASP A 227 -7.49 -18.05 6.22
N MET A 228 -7.46 -16.72 6.38
CA MET A 228 -8.65 -15.96 6.78
C MET A 228 -9.78 -16.09 5.76
N ALA A 229 -9.46 -16.13 4.46
CA ALA A 229 -10.46 -16.36 3.42
C ALA A 229 -11.03 -17.79 3.50
N LEU A 230 -10.20 -18.80 3.73
CA LEU A 230 -10.64 -20.20 3.88
C LEU A 230 -11.55 -20.37 5.11
N LEU A 231 -11.20 -19.76 6.24
CA LEU A 231 -12.01 -19.78 7.47
C LEU A 231 -13.37 -19.10 7.28
N GLY A 232 -13.39 -17.97 6.56
CA GLY A 232 -14.60 -17.20 6.28
C GLY A 232 -15.54 -17.83 5.25
N ALA A 233 -15.02 -18.71 4.39
CA ALA A 233 -15.73 -19.23 3.22
C ALA A 233 -16.58 -20.49 3.48
N ARG A 234 -17.20 -20.63 4.66
CA ARG A 234 -18.16 -21.74 4.94
C ARG A 234 -19.32 -21.71 3.91
N GLY A 235 -19.17 -22.45 2.82
CA GLY A 235 -20.13 -22.54 1.69
C GLY A 235 -19.72 -21.83 0.39
N ALA A 236 -18.74 -20.92 0.41
CA ALA A 236 -18.27 -20.17 -0.77
C ALA A 236 -16.80 -20.45 -1.14
N ALA A 237 -16.19 -21.48 -0.51
CA ALA A 237 -14.81 -21.88 -0.77
C ALA A 237 -14.55 -22.36 -2.21
N GLN A 238 -15.62 -22.54 -3.01
CA GLN A 238 -15.57 -23.08 -4.37
C GLN A 238 -14.71 -22.28 -5.33
N ASP A 239 -14.46 -20.99 -5.08
CA ASP A 239 -13.67 -20.18 -6.01
C ASP A 239 -12.21 -19.97 -5.58
N ILE A 240 -11.87 -20.29 -4.32
CA ILE A 240 -10.53 -20.05 -3.76
C ILE A 240 -9.50 -20.94 -4.47
N GLY A 241 -8.38 -20.35 -4.88
CA GLY A 241 -7.26 -21.12 -5.44
C GLY A 241 -7.45 -21.66 -6.87
N ARG A 242 -8.48 -21.25 -7.61
CA ARG A 242 -8.83 -21.84 -8.92
C ARG A 242 -8.35 -21.05 -10.15
N MET A 243 -8.15 -19.75 -10.02
CA MET A 243 -7.73 -18.86 -11.09
C MET A 243 -6.20 -18.84 -11.25
N LYS A 244 -5.71 -18.72 -12.49
CA LYS A 244 -4.30 -18.46 -12.76
C LYS A 244 -4.03 -16.96 -12.83
N LEU A 245 -2.82 -16.55 -12.47
CA LEU A 245 -2.41 -15.16 -12.62
C LEU A 245 -2.18 -14.81 -14.09
N ASP A 246 -2.91 -13.78 -14.55
CA ASP A 246 -2.72 -13.19 -15.86
C ASP A 246 -1.60 -12.13 -15.85
N THR A 247 -0.74 -12.19 -16.87
CA THR A 247 0.30 -11.19 -17.11
C THR A 247 -0.29 -9.79 -17.37
N ALA A 248 -1.46 -9.70 -18.00
CA ALA A 248 -2.08 -8.39 -18.22
C ALA A 248 -2.46 -7.74 -16.88
N ARG A 249 -2.92 -8.52 -15.89
CA ARG A 249 -3.21 -8.03 -14.54
C ARG A 249 -1.95 -7.48 -13.85
N LEU A 250 -0.80 -8.14 -13.99
CA LEU A 250 0.49 -7.63 -13.50
C LEU A 250 0.89 -6.32 -14.19
N CYS A 251 0.76 -6.23 -15.51
CA CYS A 251 1.01 -4.98 -16.25
C CYS A 251 0.11 -3.84 -15.78
N GLN A 252 -1.15 -4.12 -15.40
CA GLN A 252 -2.09 -3.09 -14.95
C GLN A 252 -1.70 -2.43 -13.62
N LEU A 253 -0.88 -3.09 -12.79
CA LEU A 253 -0.34 -2.46 -11.59
C LEU A 253 0.42 -1.19 -11.95
N GLY A 254 1.22 -1.18 -13.02
CA GLY A 254 2.06 -0.04 -13.37
C GLY A 254 1.33 1.19 -13.91
N VAL A 255 -0.01 1.16 -14.02
CA VAL A 255 -0.80 2.28 -14.51
C VAL A 255 -0.79 3.44 -13.51
N MET A 256 -0.39 4.62 -13.99
CA MET A 256 -0.27 5.83 -13.19
C MET A 256 -1.55 6.68 -13.26
N PRO A 257 -1.93 7.38 -12.16
CA PRO A 257 -3.08 8.30 -12.16
C PRO A 257 -3.01 9.41 -13.22
N GLN A 258 -1.80 9.90 -13.51
CA GLN A 258 -1.51 10.94 -14.49
C GLN A 258 -1.33 10.41 -15.92
N GLY A 259 -1.52 9.10 -16.14
CA GLY A 259 -1.30 8.44 -17.42
C GLY A 259 0.07 7.78 -17.54
N GLY A 260 0.20 6.88 -18.51
CA GLY A 260 1.37 6.02 -18.69
C GLY A 260 1.29 4.71 -17.88
N ASN A 261 2.20 3.79 -18.21
CA ASN A 261 2.31 2.51 -17.53
C ASN A 261 3.77 2.04 -17.49
N TYR A 262 4.42 2.16 -16.33
CA TYR A 262 5.84 1.83 -16.19
C TYR A 262 6.11 0.31 -16.19
N LEU A 263 5.08 -0.52 -16.05
CA LEU A 263 5.15 -1.98 -16.20
C LEU A 263 4.66 -2.46 -17.58
N GLY A 264 4.25 -1.53 -18.46
CA GLY A 264 3.83 -1.84 -19.82
C GLY A 264 4.91 -2.63 -20.58
N GLY A 265 4.53 -3.76 -21.18
CA GLY A 265 5.44 -4.62 -21.94
C GLY A 265 6.52 -5.31 -21.10
N MET A 266 6.45 -5.25 -19.77
CA MET A 266 7.39 -5.97 -18.90
C MET A 266 7.22 -7.48 -19.02
N ARG A 267 8.35 -8.19 -19.11
CA ARG A 267 8.39 -9.64 -18.99
C ARG A 267 8.64 -9.99 -17.53
N PHE A 268 7.62 -10.47 -16.83
CA PHE A 268 7.69 -10.91 -15.43
C PHE A 268 8.37 -12.29 -15.31
N ARG A 269 9.62 -12.37 -15.80
CA ARG A 269 10.41 -13.60 -15.88
C ARG A 269 11.70 -13.56 -15.08
N ALA A 270 11.99 -12.44 -14.42
CA ALA A 270 13.20 -12.28 -13.63
C ALA A 270 13.26 -13.36 -12.53
N PRO A 271 14.41 -14.03 -12.32
CA PRO A 271 14.54 -15.11 -11.34
C PRO A 271 14.08 -14.71 -9.93
N GLN A 272 14.43 -13.50 -9.49
CA GLN A 272 14.04 -12.96 -8.19
C GLN A 272 12.51 -12.86 -8.01
N MET A 273 11.77 -12.55 -9.07
CA MET A 273 10.30 -12.52 -9.04
C MET A 273 9.67 -13.91 -8.97
N ARG A 274 10.43 -14.96 -9.33
CA ARG A 274 10.00 -16.36 -9.37
C ARG A 274 10.58 -17.18 -8.22
N ARG A 275 11.29 -16.54 -7.30
CA ARG A 275 11.84 -17.16 -6.09
C ARG A 275 10.73 -17.92 -5.36
N GLY A 276 11.00 -19.16 -5.00
CA GLY A 276 10.11 -19.95 -4.15
C GLY A 276 10.15 -19.47 -2.70
N CYS A 277 9.14 -19.82 -1.91
CA CYS A 277 9.06 -19.45 -0.51
C CYS A 277 10.23 -20.03 0.31
N ASP A 278 10.58 -19.34 1.39
CA ASP A 278 11.42 -19.88 2.44
C ASP A 278 10.80 -21.15 3.07
N PRO A 279 11.55 -21.94 3.85
CA PRO A 279 11.05 -23.20 4.41
C PRO A 279 9.78 -23.06 5.26
N PHE A 280 9.62 -21.96 5.99
CA PHE A 280 8.45 -21.73 6.83
C PHE A 280 7.20 -21.49 5.98
N ASN A 281 7.22 -20.47 5.12
CA ASN A 281 6.08 -20.15 4.26
C ASN A 281 5.75 -21.28 3.29
N ARG A 282 6.74 -22.07 2.85
CA ARG A 282 6.50 -23.26 2.02
C ARG A 282 5.69 -24.33 2.74
N THR A 283 5.88 -24.48 4.05
CA THR A 283 5.12 -25.45 4.85
C THR A 283 3.68 -24.96 5.02
N HIS A 284 3.50 -23.67 5.31
CA HIS A 284 2.19 -23.02 5.41
C HIS A 284 1.42 -23.08 4.08
N LEU A 285 2.07 -22.76 2.97
CA LEU A 285 1.53 -22.90 1.61
C LEU A 285 1.00 -24.31 1.34
N LYS A 286 1.77 -25.35 1.69
CA LYS A 286 1.34 -26.74 1.53
C LYS A 286 0.08 -27.08 2.35
N HIS A 287 -0.06 -26.49 3.53
CA HIS A 287 -1.28 -26.67 4.34
C HIS A 287 -2.48 -26.01 3.65
N ILE A 288 -2.34 -24.77 3.20
CA ILE A 288 -3.39 -24.06 2.43
C ILE A 288 -3.80 -24.85 1.18
N GLU A 289 -2.83 -25.36 0.42
CA GLU A 289 -3.09 -26.17 -0.78
C GLU A 289 -3.87 -27.45 -0.45
N ARG A 290 -3.48 -28.14 0.63
CA ARG A 290 -4.19 -29.34 1.09
C ARG A 290 -5.62 -29.01 1.53
N ASP A 291 -5.81 -27.91 2.24
CA ASP A 291 -7.11 -27.52 2.76
C ASP A 291 -8.07 -27.11 1.62
N ILE A 292 -7.57 -26.40 0.59
CA ILE A 292 -8.31 -26.12 -0.64
C ILE A 292 -8.74 -27.42 -1.33
N CYS A 293 -7.84 -28.40 -1.41
CA CYS A 293 -8.14 -29.69 -2.04
C CYS A 293 -9.21 -30.46 -1.25
N TYR A 294 -9.05 -30.56 0.07
CA TYR A 294 -10.01 -31.21 0.96
C TYR A 294 -11.40 -30.57 0.89
N LEU A 295 -11.47 -29.23 0.86
CA LEU A 295 -12.72 -28.50 0.73
C LEU A 295 -13.38 -28.69 -0.64
N SER A 296 -12.60 -28.94 -1.69
CA SER A 296 -13.13 -29.21 -3.02
C SER A 296 -13.71 -30.64 -3.13
N GLU A 297 -13.04 -31.63 -2.55
CA GLU A 297 -13.45 -33.05 -2.62
C GLU A 297 -14.67 -33.37 -1.75
N ASN A 298 -14.73 -32.84 -0.52
CA ASN A 298 -15.83 -33.13 0.42
C ASN A 298 -17.14 -32.40 0.09
N GLN A 299 -17.16 -31.58 -0.97
CA GLN A 299 -18.37 -30.93 -1.47
C GLN A 299 -19.07 -31.72 -2.58
N GLU A 300 -18.43 -32.74 -3.18
CA GLU A 300 -19.09 -33.64 -4.14
C GLU A 300 -19.89 -34.77 -3.46
N SER A 301 -19.82 -34.88 -2.13
CA SER A 301 -20.38 -35.98 -1.34
C SER A 301 -21.70 -35.65 -0.61
N PHE A 302 -22.35 -34.52 -0.93
CA PHE A 302 -23.65 -34.12 -0.37
C PHE A 302 -24.65 -33.73 -1.46
#